data_AF-A0A7K8TIY4-F1
#
_entry.id   AF-A0A7K8TIY4-F1
#
_cell.length_a   1.000
_cell.length_b   1.000
_cell.length_c   1.000
_cell.angle_alpha   90.00
_cell.angle_beta   90.00
_cell.angle_gamma   90.00
#
_symmetry.space_group_name_H-M   'P 1'
#
loop_
_entity.id
_entity.type
_entity.pdbx_description
1 polymer ?
#
loop_
_entity_poly.entity_id
_entity_poly.type
_entity_poly.pdbx_seq_one_letter_code
_entity_poly.pdbx_strand_id
1 'polypeptide(L)'
;KLVNENMDTLVQLRSSKPEQMAALLPRLTSAENVLKRMTIIGEILSFRAMAQQGLREVFSHHCPFLMGPIECLTDIVTPDTDIQVTLSIFEVASAAGIPCEIDPALVNVLAGSKT
;
A
#
# COMPACT_ATOMS: atom_id res chain seq x y z
N LYS A 1 13.53 -11.03 -2.45
CA LYS A 1 14.05 -12.39 -2.78
C LYS A 1 13.62 -12.86 -4.18
N LEU A 2 12.34 -13.20 -4.44
CA LEU A 2 11.90 -13.70 -5.75
C LEU A 2 12.20 -12.75 -6.92
N VAL A 3 12.10 -11.43 -6.67
CA VAL A 3 12.51 -10.39 -7.63
C VAL A 3 14.02 -10.50 -7.95
N ASN A 4 14.87 -10.65 -6.94
CA ASN A 4 16.32 -10.76 -7.12
C ASN A 4 16.72 -12.02 -7.89
N GLU A 5 16.04 -13.14 -7.63
CA GLU A 5 16.25 -14.41 -8.34
C GLU A 5 15.88 -14.32 -9.84
N ASN A 6 15.01 -13.38 -10.21
CA ASN A 6 14.54 -13.19 -11.59
C ASN A 6 14.98 -11.83 -12.18
N MET A 7 15.91 -11.12 -11.54
CA MET A 7 16.20 -9.71 -11.81
C MET A 7 16.50 -9.43 -13.29
N ASP A 8 17.42 -10.18 -13.90
CA ASP A 8 17.83 -9.97 -15.30
C ASP A 8 16.66 -10.17 -16.27
N THR A 9 15.84 -11.20 -16.04
CA THR A 9 14.66 -11.50 -16.86
C THR A 9 13.60 -10.41 -16.71
N LEU A 10 13.37 -9.92 -15.48
CA LEU A 10 12.42 -8.84 -15.21
C LEU A 10 12.85 -7.51 -15.85
N VAL A 11 14.15 -7.19 -15.81
CA VAL A 11 14.70 -6.00 -16.47
C VAL A 11 14.54 -6.11 -18.00
N GLN A 12 14.83 -7.28 -18.58
CA GLN A 12 14.62 -7.52 -20.01
C GLN A 12 13.14 -7.38 -20.38
N LEU A 13 12.24 -8.00 -19.61
CA LEU A 13 10.79 -7.94 -19.84
C LEU A 13 10.29 -6.49 -19.84
N ARG A 14 10.73 -5.67 -18.87
CA ARG A 14 10.32 -4.26 -18.74
C ARG A 14 10.65 -3.41 -19.97
N SER A 15 11.70 -3.76 -20.72
CA SER A 15 12.16 -3.02 -21.91
C SER A 15 11.94 -3.77 -23.23
N SER A 16 11.26 -4.92 -23.20
CA SER A 16 11.08 -5.78 -24.36
C SER A 16 9.88 -5.38 -25.24
N LYS A 17 9.96 -5.72 -26.53
CA LYS A 17 8.81 -5.65 -27.45
C LYS A 17 7.92 -6.90 -27.30
N PRO A 18 6.63 -6.84 -27.65
CA PRO A 18 5.70 -7.96 -27.47
C PRO A 18 6.18 -9.30 -28.04
N GLU A 19 6.90 -9.28 -29.15
CA GLU A 19 7.41 -10.50 -29.81
C GLU A 19 8.48 -11.21 -28.96
N GLN A 20 9.25 -10.44 -28.18
CA GLN A 20 10.30 -10.97 -27.30
C GLN A 20 9.72 -11.47 -25.97
N MET A 21 8.59 -10.92 -25.52
CA MET A 21 7.95 -11.31 -24.25
C MET A 21 7.59 -12.80 -24.21
N ALA A 22 7.14 -13.36 -25.33
CA ALA A 22 6.78 -14.78 -25.43
C ALA A 22 7.95 -15.73 -25.12
N ALA A 23 9.19 -15.32 -25.42
CA ALA A 23 10.40 -16.10 -25.10
C ALA A 23 10.92 -15.83 -23.67
N LEU A 24 10.62 -14.66 -23.10
CA LEU A 24 11.11 -14.24 -21.79
C LEU A 24 10.22 -14.71 -20.63
N LEU A 25 8.90 -14.75 -20.81
CA LEU A 25 7.95 -15.16 -19.77
C LEU A 25 8.21 -16.58 -19.21
N PRO A 26 8.50 -17.61 -20.02
CA PRO A 26 8.77 -18.96 -19.50
C PRO A 26 10.07 -19.06 -18.68
N ARG A 27 10.96 -18.05 -18.76
CA ARG A 27 12.21 -18.01 -17.99
C ARG A 27 11.99 -17.55 -16.55
N LEU A 28 10.82 -16.97 -16.24
CA LEU A 28 10.48 -16.62 -14.87
C LEU A 28 10.23 -17.88 -14.04
N THR A 29 10.82 -17.90 -12.85
CA THR A 29 10.65 -19.00 -11.89
C THR A 29 9.72 -18.57 -10.76
N SER A 30 9.07 -19.54 -10.10
CA SER A 30 8.26 -19.28 -8.89
C SER A 30 7.10 -18.29 -9.07
N ALA A 31 6.54 -18.15 -10.28
CA ALA A 31 5.41 -17.24 -10.54
C ALA A 31 4.20 -17.53 -9.63
N GLU A 32 3.89 -18.81 -9.39
CA GLU A 32 2.82 -19.21 -8.47
C GLU A 32 3.07 -18.75 -7.03
N ASN A 33 4.34 -18.75 -6.58
CA ASN A 33 4.69 -18.25 -5.25
C ASN A 33 4.51 -16.73 -5.14
N VAL A 34 4.79 -15.98 -6.21
CA VAL A 34 4.48 -14.53 -6.25
C VAL A 34 2.99 -14.32 -6.13
N LEU A 35 2.18 -15.01 -6.94
CA LEU A 35 0.72 -14.90 -6.91
C LEU A 35 0.17 -15.24 -5.52
N LYS A 36 0.54 -16.39 -4.95
CA LYS A 36 0.09 -16.80 -3.61
C LYS A 36 0.41 -15.75 -2.54
N ARG A 37 1.63 -15.20 -2.53
CA ARG A 37 2.03 -14.18 -1.54
C ARG A 37 1.28 -12.86 -1.75
N MET A 38 1.09 -12.42 -2.99
CA MET A 38 0.32 -11.21 -3.29
C MET A 38 -1.16 -11.36 -2.94
N THR A 39 -1.75 -12.54 -3.14
CA THR A 39 -3.12 -12.84 -2.68
C THR A 39 -3.24 -12.75 -1.17
N ILE A 40 -2.32 -13.37 -0.41
CA ILE A 40 -2.31 -13.29 1.06
C ILE A 40 -2.19 -11.83 1.53
N ILE A 41 -1.30 -11.04 0.92
CA ILE A 41 -1.18 -9.60 1.21
C ILE A 41 -2.52 -8.90 0.97
N GLY A 42 -3.17 -9.16 -0.17
CA GLY A 42 -4.47 -8.60 -0.50
C GLY A 42 -5.57 -8.96 0.48
N GLU A 43 -5.61 -10.21 0.96
CA GLU A 43 -6.58 -10.66 1.97
C GLU A 43 -6.36 -9.96 3.32
N ILE A 44 -5.12 -9.84 3.78
CA ILE A 44 -4.77 -9.12 5.01
C ILE A 44 -5.17 -7.63 4.91
N LEU A 45 -4.87 -7.00 3.77
CA LEU A 45 -5.25 -5.59 3.53
C LEU A 45 -6.78 -5.42 3.44
N SER A 46 -7.49 -6.40 2.89
CA SER A 46 -8.96 -6.40 2.86
C SER A 46 -9.55 -6.48 4.26
N PHE A 47 -9.00 -7.35 5.11
CA PHE A 47 -9.39 -7.42 6.52
C PHE A 47 -9.12 -6.09 7.26
N ARG A 48 -7.93 -5.50 7.06
CA ARG A 48 -7.60 -4.19 7.61
C ARG A 48 -8.59 -3.12 7.17
N ALA A 49 -8.98 -3.08 5.89
CA ALA A 49 -9.95 -2.11 5.39
C ALA A 49 -11.31 -2.24 6.09
N MET A 50 -11.80 -3.46 6.29
CA MET A 50 -13.04 -3.71 7.05
C MET A 50 -12.92 -3.27 8.51
N ALA A 51 -11.79 -3.55 9.16
CA ALA A 51 -11.54 -3.14 10.54
C ALA A 51 -11.48 -1.60 10.69
N GLN A 52 -10.81 -0.92 9.76
CA GLN A 52 -10.71 0.55 9.73
C GLN A 52 -12.07 1.21 9.47
N GLN A 53 -12.89 0.63 8.60
CA GLN A 53 -14.27 1.09 8.38
C GLN A 53 -15.11 0.99 9.67
N GLY A 54 -15.05 -0.14 10.37
CA GLY A 54 -15.73 -0.30 11.65
C GLY A 54 -15.23 0.67 12.72
N LEU A 55 -13.91 0.90 12.79
CA LEU A 55 -13.31 1.88 13.70
C LEU A 55 -13.83 3.29 13.44
N ARG A 56 -13.91 3.70 12.17
CA ARG A 56 -14.42 5.00 11.77
C ARG A 56 -15.86 5.20 12.24
N GLU A 57 -16.73 4.21 12.04
CA GLU A 57 -18.13 4.28 12.45
C GLU A 57 -18.27 4.48 13.96
N VAL A 58 -17.50 3.72 14.75
CA VAL A 58 -17.43 3.87 16.20
C VAL A 58 -16.97 5.27 16.59
N PHE A 59 -15.89 5.78 15.99
CA PHE A 59 -15.38 7.11 16.33
C PHE A 59 -16.29 8.25 15.89
N SER A 60 -16.95 8.14 14.74
CA SER A 60 -17.95 9.11 14.30
C SER A 60 -19.11 9.19 15.28
N HIS A 61 -19.50 8.08 15.92
CA HIS A 61 -20.56 8.07 16.92
C HIS A 61 -20.09 8.60 18.29
N HIS A 62 -18.91 8.16 18.75
CA HIS A 62 -18.44 8.44 20.11
C HIS A 62 -17.63 9.75 20.25
N CYS A 63 -16.97 10.19 19.17
CA CYS A 63 -16.04 11.30 19.16
C CYS A 63 -16.31 12.28 17.99
N PRO A 64 -17.56 12.70 17.72
CA PRO A 64 -17.90 13.47 16.52
C PRO A 64 -17.14 14.80 16.38
N PHE A 65 -16.89 15.48 17.51
CA PHE A 65 -16.15 16.75 17.51
C PHE A 65 -14.65 16.61 17.25
N LEU A 66 -14.09 15.41 17.41
CA LEU A 66 -12.71 15.12 17.01
C LEU A 66 -12.64 14.66 15.55
N MET A 67 -13.63 13.88 15.12
CA MET A 67 -13.66 13.34 13.75
C MET A 67 -13.73 14.43 12.68
N GLY A 68 -14.58 15.45 12.84
CA GLY A 68 -14.71 16.52 11.85
C GLY A 68 -13.38 17.21 11.51
N PRO A 69 -12.64 17.73 12.50
CA PRO A 69 -11.32 18.32 12.26
C PRO A 69 -10.31 17.35 11.63
N ILE A 70 -10.29 16.08 12.05
CA ILE A 70 -9.36 15.08 11.50
C ILE A 70 -9.68 14.78 10.03
N GLU A 71 -10.96 14.68 9.66
CA GLU A 71 -11.37 14.53 8.25
C GLU A 71 -10.92 15.72 7.40
N CYS A 72 -11.03 16.95 7.92
CA CYS A 72 -10.55 18.14 7.20
C CYS A 72 -9.02 18.18 7.03
N LEU A 73 -8.24 17.47 7.86
CA LEU A 73 -6.78 17.45 7.69
C LEU A 73 -6.36 16.78 6.39
N THR A 74 -7.13 15.83 5.85
CA THR A 74 -6.76 15.21 4.58
C THR A 74 -6.96 16.15 3.39
N ASP A 75 -7.85 17.13 3.50
CA ASP A 75 -8.15 18.10 2.43
C ASP A 75 -7.02 19.10 2.19
N ILE A 76 -6.12 19.28 3.17
CA ILE A 76 -4.98 20.21 3.05
C ILE A 76 -3.79 19.57 2.33
N VAL A 77 -3.81 18.25 2.13
CA VAL A 77 -2.74 17.52 1.46
C VAL A 77 -2.81 17.80 -0.04
N THR A 78 -1.77 18.43 -0.57
CA THR A 78 -1.59 18.68 -2.00
C THR A 78 -0.40 17.90 -2.55
N PRO A 79 -0.29 17.73 -3.88
CA PRO A 79 0.88 17.07 -4.49
C PRO A 79 2.23 17.71 -4.15
N ASP A 80 2.25 19.00 -3.78
CA ASP A 80 3.45 19.74 -3.40
C ASP A 80 3.74 19.68 -1.89
N THR A 81 2.87 19.04 -1.10
CA THR A 81 3.07 18.90 0.35
C THR A 81 4.25 17.97 0.63
N ASP A 82 5.11 18.36 1.58
CA ASP A 82 6.24 17.54 1.98
C ASP A 82 5.79 16.11 2.35
N ILE A 83 6.59 15.12 1.93
CA ILE A 83 6.23 13.70 2.08
C ILE A 83 6.11 13.31 3.57
N GLN A 84 7.00 13.81 4.43
CA GLN A 84 6.94 13.50 5.86
C GLN A 84 5.73 14.15 6.53
N VAL A 85 5.39 15.38 6.11
CA VAL A 85 4.16 16.05 6.56
C VAL A 85 2.93 15.28 6.11
N THR A 86 2.88 14.84 4.85
CA THR A 86 1.78 14.03 4.30
C THR A 86 1.61 12.73 5.08
N LEU A 87 2.71 11.99 5.34
CA LEU A 87 2.66 10.74 6.12
C LEU A 87 2.20 10.97 7.56
N SER A 88 2.59 12.09 8.18
CA SER A 88 2.14 12.44 9.54
C SER A 88 0.64 12.73 9.58
N ILE A 89 0.10 13.42 8.56
CA ILE A 89 -1.34 13.66 8.42
C ILE A 89 -2.08 12.33 8.23
N PHE A 90 -1.59 11.46 7.35
CA PHE A 90 -2.19 10.15 7.12
C PHE A 90 -2.09 9.23 8.34
N GLU A 91 -1.06 9.35 9.18
CA GLU A 91 -0.95 8.61 10.43
C GLU A 91 -2.10 8.95 11.38
N VAL A 92 -2.39 10.25 11.55
CA VAL A 92 -3.53 10.71 12.36
C VAL A 92 -4.86 10.30 11.74
N ALA A 93 -5.04 10.50 10.43
CA ALA A 93 -6.28 10.17 9.73
C ALA A 93 -6.58 8.65 9.79
N SER A 94 -5.58 7.81 9.49
CA SER A 94 -5.74 6.35 9.54
C SER A 94 -5.93 5.82 10.96
N ALA A 95 -5.41 6.48 11.99
CA ALA A 95 -5.72 6.14 13.39
C ALA A 95 -7.19 6.41 13.76
N ALA A 96 -7.86 7.29 13.01
CA ALA A 96 -9.28 7.60 13.16
C ALA A 96 -10.19 6.76 12.24
N GLY A 97 -9.67 5.75 11.53
CA GLY A 97 -10.45 4.97 10.58
C GLY A 97 -10.64 5.62 9.21
N ILE A 98 -10.02 6.77 8.95
CA ILE A 98 -10.16 7.47 7.68
C ILE A 98 -9.25 6.80 6.64
N PRO A 99 -9.79 6.41 5.47
CA PRO A 99 -8.98 5.81 4.41
C PRO A 99 -8.01 6.85 3.84
N CYS A 100 -6.74 6.46 3.68
CA CYS A 100 -5.69 7.29 3.10
C CYS A 100 -5.18 6.67 1.79
N GLU A 101 -4.73 7.50 0.86
CA GLU A 101 -4.16 7.04 -0.42
C GLU A 101 -2.86 6.25 -0.20
N ILE A 102 -2.07 6.64 0.81
CA ILE A 102 -0.85 5.94 1.23
C ILE A 102 -1.07 5.47 2.67
N ASP A 103 -0.85 4.18 2.91
CA ASP A 103 -0.94 3.61 4.25
C ASP A 103 0.36 3.84 5.04
N PRO A 104 0.37 4.71 6.06
CA PRO A 104 1.58 5.05 6.81
C PRO A 104 2.12 3.86 7.63
N ALA A 105 1.24 2.98 8.12
CA ALA A 105 1.66 1.80 8.86
C ALA A 105 2.36 0.79 7.94
N LEU A 106 1.85 0.61 6.72
CA LEU A 106 2.48 -0.23 5.71
C LEU A 106 3.84 0.34 5.29
N VAL A 107 3.92 1.66 5.07
CA VAL A 107 5.20 2.34 4.76
C VAL A 107 6.23 2.10 5.86
N ASN A 108 5.86 2.30 7.12
CA ASN A 108 6.77 2.12 8.26
C ASN A 108 7.31 0.68 8.34
N VAL A 109 6.44 -0.32 8.16
CA VAL A 109 6.85 -1.74 8.19
C VAL A 109 7.76 -2.08 7.01
N LEU A 110 7.46 -1.59 5.80
CA LEU A 110 8.28 -1.85 4.62
C LEU A 110 9.62 -1.10 4.67
N ALA A 111 9.66 0.09 5.24
CA ALA A 111 10.89 0.87 5.44
C ALA A 111 11.86 0.20 6.43
N GLY A 112 11.33 -0.45 7.48
CA GLY A 112 12.12 -1.26 8.41
C GLY A 112 12.61 -2.58 7.81
N SER A 113 11.95 -3.06 6.76
CA SER A 113 12.23 -4.34 6.10
C SER A 113 13.28 -4.24 4.98
N LYS A 114 14.34 -3.44 5.19
CA LYS A 114 15.46 -3.35 4.22
C LYS A 114 16.15 -4.72 4.11
N THR A 115 15.93 -5.39 2.99
CA THR A 115 16.71 -6.55 2.50
C THR A 115 17.87 -6.11 1.64
#